data_AF-A0A9Y1BSZ4-F1
#
_entry.id   AF-A0A9Y1BSZ4-F1
#
_cell.length_a   1.000
_cell.length_b   1.000
_cell.length_c   1.000
_cell.angle_alpha   90.00
_cell.angle_beta   90.00
_cell.angle_gamma   90.00
#
_symmetry.space_group_name_H-M   'P 1'
#
loop_
_entity.id
_entity.type
_entity.pdbx_description
1 polymer ?
#
loop_
_entity_poly.entity_id
_entity_poly.type
_entity_poly.pdbx_seq_one_letter_code
_entity_poly.pdbx_strand_id
1 'polypeptide(L)'
;MREYYQKVEGLNIDPAGKKCLVTSKFEGVTPIVDFDVISINSNAKVSGSVYAKRLVSIEPGAIISRPIVSLDSIEIRSGKVEGKANHPTIIIGDVSALEKIKVSKLSNSEEPIIIYGNVLSKHIEIDGPLFVRGNIYVSDSLIINEPTFIAGEIRAGLPTTDAEVFLQNASFISLYCQGKVELGPNNTTLAPVLVGTDQIKMEKDGKIRVIIDRCLNCKLNSPNPFLCPLYLEGKCEEFEFLSENDIYKYKGKYFLNLYWRANYKIIANHFLMNQIQRNVYKRLRAQTASTSTIGTYNYKNLLKQMYNDLLSFPVSTKYIDEWIQKKLQEVKEKRLKAKKIEALEETEQSTEEEQEQTTEEREEEQEIEFEEVTVDTGEEEEELKQLDDELFKQLENKLKFDD
;
A
#
# COMPACT_ATOMS: atom_id res chain seq x y z
N MET A 1 -10.96 -10.87 -38.21
CA MET A 1 -10.05 -10.09 -37.35
C MET A 1 -8.65 -9.93 -37.95
N ARG A 2 -8.01 -10.98 -38.49
CA ARG A 2 -6.62 -10.93 -39.00
C ARG A 2 -6.40 -10.02 -40.21
N GLU A 3 -7.35 -9.96 -41.15
CA GLU A 3 -7.27 -9.04 -42.30
C GLU A 3 -7.28 -7.56 -41.90
N TYR A 4 -7.84 -7.22 -40.72
CA TYR A 4 -7.94 -5.85 -40.23
C TYR A 4 -6.56 -5.25 -39.88
N TYR A 5 -5.63 -6.09 -39.40
CA TYR A 5 -4.32 -5.61 -38.95
C TYR A 5 -3.26 -5.51 -40.06
N GLN A 6 -3.46 -6.17 -41.21
CA GLN A 6 -2.46 -6.20 -42.29
C GLN A 6 -2.16 -4.82 -42.91
N LYS A 7 -2.99 -3.81 -42.65
CA LYS A 7 -2.85 -2.45 -43.18
C LYS A 7 -2.50 -1.40 -42.13
N VAL A 8 -2.27 -1.80 -40.87
CA VAL A 8 -2.02 -0.85 -39.79
C VAL A 8 -0.53 -0.50 -39.78
N GLU A 9 -0.22 0.78 -39.97
CA GLU A 9 1.17 1.26 -39.98
C GLU A 9 1.88 0.88 -38.67
N GLY A 10 3.05 0.29 -38.81
CA GLY A 10 3.89 -0.10 -37.69
C GLY A 10 3.51 -1.42 -37.02
N LEU A 11 2.49 -2.14 -37.48
CA LEU A 11 2.26 -3.55 -37.14
C LEU A 11 2.78 -4.46 -38.24
N ASN A 12 3.74 -5.32 -37.89
CA ASN A 12 4.26 -6.36 -38.78
C ASN A 12 3.78 -7.72 -38.26
N ILE A 13 2.91 -8.37 -39.02
CA ILE A 13 2.39 -9.70 -38.68
C ILE A 13 3.12 -10.73 -39.53
N ASP A 14 3.59 -11.81 -38.90
CA ASP A 14 4.25 -12.90 -39.63
C ASP A 14 3.27 -13.61 -40.59
N PRO A 15 3.75 -14.30 -41.64
CA PRO A 15 2.87 -14.95 -42.62
C PRO A 15 1.92 -16.00 -42.01
N ALA A 16 2.31 -16.60 -40.88
CA ALA A 16 1.48 -17.56 -40.15
C ALA A 16 0.39 -16.90 -39.29
N GLY A 17 0.44 -15.58 -39.10
CA GLY A 17 -0.48 -14.83 -38.23
C GLY A 17 -0.36 -15.19 -36.74
N LYS A 18 0.80 -15.70 -36.31
CA LYS A 18 1.08 -16.11 -34.94
C LYS A 18 1.92 -15.08 -34.18
N LYS A 19 2.70 -14.28 -34.88
CA LYS A 19 3.59 -13.28 -34.28
C LYS A 19 3.23 -11.89 -34.76
N CYS A 20 3.18 -10.95 -33.83
CA CYS A 20 3.00 -9.54 -34.11
C CYS A 20 4.22 -8.76 -33.59
N LEU A 21 4.86 -8.01 -34.48
CA LEU A 21 5.90 -7.05 -34.14
C LEU A 21 5.30 -5.65 -34.24
N VAL A 22 5.25 -4.96 -33.10
CA VAL A 22 4.84 -3.57 -32.96
C VAL A 22 6.08 -2.69 -33.04
N THR A 23 6.23 -1.96 -34.14
CA THR A 23 7.40 -1.12 -34.38
C THR A 23 7.26 0.25 -33.72
N SER A 24 8.35 1.04 -33.71
CA SER A 24 8.34 2.41 -33.20
C SER A 24 7.43 3.37 -33.98
N LYS A 25 6.95 2.98 -35.17
CA LYS A 25 6.00 3.76 -35.97
C LYS A 25 4.54 3.54 -35.56
N PHE A 26 4.27 2.52 -34.74
CA PHE A 26 2.91 2.24 -34.31
C PHE A 26 2.44 3.28 -33.31
N GLU A 27 1.37 3.98 -33.67
CA GLU A 27 0.58 4.83 -32.79
C GLU A 27 -0.90 4.47 -33.00
N GLY A 28 -1.44 3.62 -32.12
CA GLY A 28 -2.79 3.07 -32.31
C GLY A 28 -3.53 2.78 -31.02
N VAL A 29 -4.85 3.01 -31.05
CA VAL A 29 -5.79 2.68 -29.96
C VAL A 29 -6.39 1.27 -30.10
N THR A 30 -6.18 0.63 -31.24
CA THR A 30 -6.69 -0.72 -31.51
C THR A 30 -6.02 -1.73 -30.57
N PRO A 31 -6.78 -2.58 -29.87
CA PRO A 31 -6.21 -3.69 -29.11
C PRO A 31 -5.33 -4.58 -30.00
N ILE A 32 -4.26 -5.14 -29.47
CA ILE A 32 -3.39 -6.09 -30.17
C ILE A 32 -3.58 -7.44 -29.49
N VAL A 33 -4.39 -8.29 -30.11
CA VAL A 33 -4.90 -9.54 -29.50
C VAL A 33 -4.84 -10.72 -30.48
N ASP A 34 -4.95 -11.94 -29.96
CA ASP A 34 -4.97 -13.23 -30.70
C ASP A 34 -3.64 -13.61 -31.38
N PHE A 35 -2.51 -13.16 -30.84
CA PHE A 35 -1.18 -13.61 -31.27
C PHE A 35 -0.56 -14.56 -30.25
N ASP A 36 0.26 -15.50 -30.71
CA ASP A 36 1.08 -16.33 -29.83
C ASP A 36 2.16 -15.47 -29.17
N VAL A 37 2.81 -14.62 -29.96
CA VAL A 37 3.88 -13.72 -29.50
C VAL A 37 3.61 -12.31 -29.98
N ILE A 38 3.71 -11.35 -29.07
CA ILE A 38 3.71 -9.92 -29.36
C ILE A 38 5.06 -9.34 -28.93
N SER A 39 5.79 -8.73 -29.85
CA SER A 39 7.04 -8.03 -29.58
C SER A 39 6.83 -6.54 -29.79
N ILE A 40 7.00 -5.75 -28.74
CA ILE A 40 6.84 -4.30 -28.75
C ILE A 40 8.22 -3.66 -28.75
N ASN A 41 8.60 -3.08 -29.88
CA ASN A 41 9.89 -2.42 -30.04
C ASN A 41 9.99 -1.12 -29.26
N SER A 42 11.22 -0.67 -29.07
CA SER A 42 11.53 0.59 -28.39
C SER A 42 10.75 1.75 -29.02
N ASN A 43 10.22 2.63 -28.17
CA ASN A 43 9.46 3.83 -28.54
C ASN A 43 8.13 3.57 -29.27
N ALA A 44 7.64 2.33 -29.35
CA ALA A 44 6.29 2.06 -29.80
C ALA A 44 5.26 2.64 -28.82
N LYS A 45 4.15 3.19 -29.33
CA LYS A 45 3.06 3.74 -28.52
C LYS A 45 1.79 2.93 -28.75
N VAL A 46 1.43 2.13 -27.76
CA VAL A 46 0.26 1.24 -27.81
C VAL A 46 -0.81 1.77 -26.87
N SER A 47 -1.86 2.38 -27.42
CA SER A 47 -2.98 2.88 -26.63
C SER A 47 -4.12 1.87 -26.47
N GLY A 48 -4.03 0.71 -27.14
CA GLY A 48 -4.93 -0.43 -27.00
C GLY A 48 -4.42 -1.49 -26.02
N SER A 49 -5.31 -2.37 -25.55
CA SER A 49 -4.93 -3.53 -24.72
C SER A 49 -4.05 -4.50 -25.49
N VAL A 50 -3.09 -5.13 -24.82
CA VAL A 50 -2.19 -6.12 -25.41
C VAL A 50 -2.49 -7.49 -24.81
N TYR A 51 -2.75 -8.48 -25.67
CA TYR A 51 -3.02 -9.85 -25.26
C TYR A 51 -2.27 -10.85 -26.14
N ALA A 52 -1.38 -11.64 -25.52
CA ALA A 52 -0.69 -12.75 -26.19
C ALA A 52 -1.01 -14.10 -25.52
N LYS A 53 -0.99 -15.18 -26.31
CA LYS A 53 -1.15 -16.54 -25.77
C LYS A 53 0.12 -17.06 -25.11
N ARG A 54 1.30 -16.63 -25.56
CA ARG A 54 2.58 -17.12 -25.02
C ARG A 54 3.45 -16.02 -24.45
N LEU A 55 3.79 -15.02 -25.26
CA LEU A 55 4.80 -14.05 -24.86
C LEU A 55 4.41 -12.64 -25.28
N VAL A 56 4.48 -11.72 -24.34
CA VAL A 56 4.63 -10.28 -24.63
C VAL A 56 6.05 -9.86 -24.28
N SER A 57 6.83 -9.42 -25.26
CA SER A 57 8.18 -8.89 -25.06
C SER A 57 8.17 -7.38 -25.30
N ILE A 58 8.65 -6.60 -24.34
CA ILE A 58 8.60 -5.14 -24.38
C ILE A 58 10.03 -4.59 -24.27
N GLU A 59 10.46 -3.92 -25.32
CA GLU A 59 11.76 -3.24 -25.38
C GLU A 59 11.72 -1.86 -24.72
N PRO A 60 12.89 -1.29 -24.34
CA PRO A 60 12.93 -0.05 -23.59
C PRO A 60 12.28 1.14 -24.29
N GLY A 61 11.64 2.02 -23.52
CA GLY A 61 11.04 3.27 -24.01
C GLY A 61 9.68 3.09 -24.69
N ALA A 62 9.11 1.88 -24.70
CA ALA A 62 7.73 1.68 -25.12
C ALA A 62 6.73 2.35 -24.17
N ILE A 63 5.63 2.88 -24.71
CA ILE A 63 4.53 3.46 -23.93
C ILE A 63 3.27 2.66 -24.23
N ILE A 64 2.66 2.08 -23.20
CA ILE A 64 1.47 1.24 -23.32
C ILE A 64 0.40 1.79 -22.37
N SER A 65 -0.74 2.21 -22.88
CA SER A 65 -1.76 2.94 -22.08
C SER A 65 -2.92 2.08 -21.59
N ARG A 66 -2.83 0.76 -21.74
CA ARG A 66 -3.88 -0.20 -21.38
C ARG A 66 -3.27 -1.48 -20.81
N PRO A 67 -4.10 -2.37 -20.21
CA PRO A 67 -3.61 -3.61 -19.64
C PRO A 67 -2.87 -4.50 -20.63
N ILE A 68 -1.90 -5.23 -20.09
CA ILE A 68 -1.09 -6.22 -20.81
C ILE A 68 -1.35 -7.57 -20.18
N VAL A 69 -1.77 -8.53 -20.99
CA VAL A 69 -2.08 -9.88 -20.53
C VAL A 69 -1.34 -10.91 -21.39
N SER A 70 -0.75 -11.91 -20.73
CA SER A 70 -0.19 -13.10 -21.38
C SER A 70 -0.68 -14.37 -20.68
N LEU A 71 -1.00 -15.42 -21.45
CA LEU A 71 -1.34 -16.72 -20.84
C LEU A 71 -0.10 -17.52 -20.40
N ASP A 72 1.11 -17.03 -20.63
CA ASP A 72 2.33 -17.70 -20.21
C ASP A 72 3.30 -16.67 -19.64
N SER A 73 3.97 -15.89 -20.49
CA SER A 73 5.03 -14.97 -20.03
C SER A 73 4.92 -13.53 -20.54
N ILE A 74 5.42 -12.59 -19.73
CA ILE A 74 5.70 -11.20 -20.12
C ILE A 74 7.16 -10.89 -19.77
N GLU A 75 7.90 -10.37 -20.74
CA GLU A 75 9.27 -9.87 -20.57
C GLU A 75 9.31 -8.36 -20.80
N ILE A 76 9.82 -7.62 -19.83
CA ILE A 76 9.96 -6.16 -19.92
C ILE A 76 11.43 -5.80 -19.70
N ARG A 77 12.00 -5.09 -20.67
CA ARG A 77 13.39 -4.67 -20.65
C ARG A 77 13.50 -3.18 -20.36
N SER A 78 14.34 -2.84 -19.41
CA SER A 78 14.74 -1.46 -19.11
C SER A 78 16.08 -1.14 -19.76
N GLY A 79 16.31 0.16 -19.98
CA GLY A 79 17.62 0.71 -20.32
C GLY A 79 17.69 1.46 -21.64
N LYS A 80 18.92 1.69 -22.12
CA LYS A 80 19.17 2.45 -23.36
C LYS A 80 19.29 1.52 -24.55
N VAL A 81 18.71 1.95 -25.66
CA VAL A 81 18.92 1.34 -26.98
C VAL A 81 19.74 2.31 -27.81
N GLU A 82 20.88 1.84 -28.34
CA GLU A 82 21.80 2.68 -29.12
C GLU A 82 21.06 3.41 -30.26
N GLY A 83 21.39 4.70 -30.44
CA GLY A 83 20.80 5.54 -31.48
C GLY A 83 19.34 5.96 -31.25
N LYS A 84 18.76 5.70 -30.06
CA LYS A 84 17.39 6.12 -29.72
C LYS A 84 17.37 7.05 -28.51
N ALA A 85 16.33 7.89 -28.43
CA ALA A 85 16.08 8.74 -27.28
C ALA A 85 15.82 7.86 -26.03
N ASN A 86 16.42 8.24 -24.90
CA ASN A 86 16.27 7.53 -23.65
C ASN A 86 14.96 7.96 -22.98
N HIS A 87 13.98 7.09 -23.03
CA HIS A 87 12.74 7.25 -22.30
C HIS A 87 12.50 6.00 -21.45
N PRO A 88 11.96 6.14 -20.23
CA PRO A 88 11.52 5.00 -19.45
C PRO A 88 10.41 4.25 -20.21
N THR A 89 10.34 2.94 -20.00
CA THR A 89 9.18 2.16 -20.44
C THR A 89 8.02 2.48 -19.50
N ILE A 90 6.88 2.90 -20.06
CA ILE A 90 5.70 3.31 -19.28
C ILE A 90 4.52 2.42 -19.63
N ILE A 91 3.91 1.81 -18.62
CA ILE A 91 2.70 1.00 -18.75
C ILE A 91 1.62 1.63 -17.85
N ILE A 92 0.49 2.00 -18.42
CA ILE A 92 -0.68 2.53 -17.71
C ILE A 92 -1.79 1.48 -17.80
N GLY A 93 -1.80 0.58 -16.83
CA GLY A 93 -2.69 -0.58 -16.82
C GLY A 93 -2.06 -1.73 -16.05
N ASP A 94 -2.89 -2.70 -15.70
CA ASP A 94 -2.42 -3.92 -15.04
C ASP A 94 -1.54 -4.73 -16.00
N VAL A 95 -0.50 -5.35 -15.46
CA VAL A 95 0.38 -6.29 -16.15
C VAL A 95 0.15 -7.66 -15.55
N SER A 96 -0.33 -8.61 -16.35
CA SER A 96 -0.71 -9.93 -15.86
C SER A 96 -0.21 -11.04 -16.77
N ALA A 97 0.56 -11.97 -16.22
CA ALA A 97 0.91 -13.22 -16.88
C ALA A 97 0.38 -14.38 -16.05
N LEU A 98 0.05 -15.52 -16.68
CA LEU A 98 -0.31 -16.70 -15.89
C LEU A 98 0.92 -17.37 -15.25
N GLU A 99 2.02 -17.50 -16.00
CA GLU A 99 3.20 -18.20 -15.50
C GLU A 99 4.28 -17.24 -15.00
N LYS A 100 4.75 -16.31 -15.84
CA LYS A 100 5.97 -15.55 -15.53
C LYS A 100 5.93 -14.10 -15.98
N ILE A 101 6.32 -13.18 -15.09
CA ILE A 101 6.73 -11.82 -15.44
C ILE A 101 8.22 -11.70 -15.14
N LYS A 102 9.01 -11.31 -16.15
CA LYS A 102 10.42 -10.98 -15.99
C LYS A 102 10.68 -9.52 -16.33
N VAL A 103 11.25 -8.79 -15.39
CA VAL A 103 11.80 -7.46 -15.59
C VAL A 103 13.31 -7.58 -15.62
N SER A 104 13.94 -7.06 -16.66
CA SER A 104 15.40 -7.18 -16.88
C SER A 104 16.00 -5.88 -17.39
N LYS A 105 17.31 -5.73 -17.22
CA LYS A 105 18.08 -4.55 -17.63
C LYS A 105 19.01 -4.91 -18.80
N LEU A 106 18.94 -4.17 -19.91
CA LEU A 106 19.74 -4.42 -21.12
C LEU A 106 21.17 -3.86 -21.07
N SER A 107 21.42 -2.83 -20.26
CA SER A 107 22.70 -2.11 -20.20
C SER A 107 22.85 -1.40 -18.85
N ASN A 108 23.99 -0.74 -18.57
CA ASN A 108 24.23 0.06 -17.34
C ASN A 108 23.30 1.27 -17.16
N SER A 109 22.17 1.32 -17.85
CA SER A 109 21.18 2.37 -17.72
C SER A 109 20.36 2.24 -16.43
N GLU A 110 20.07 3.39 -15.82
CA GLU A 110 19.24 3.50 -14.61
C GLU A 110 17.78 3.85 -14.92
N GLU A 111 17.38 3.83 -16.20
CA GLU A 111 16.03 4.23 -16.59
C GLU A 111 15.03 3.16 -16.12
N PRO A 112 14.10 3.50 -15.22
CA PRO A 112 13.21 2.51 -14.65
C PRO A 112 12.10 2.13 -15.65
N ILE A 113 11.55 0.94 -15.47
CA ILE A 113 10.21 0.62 -15.96
C ILE A 113 9.20 1.21 -14.98
N ILE A 114 8.15 1.83 -15.50
CA ILE A 114 7.11 2.48 -14.70
C ILE A 114 5.77 1.82 -15.03
N ILE A 115 5.14 1.22 -14.02
CA ILE A 115 3.83 0.57 -14.12
C ILE A 115 2.82 1.32 -13.25
N TYR A 116 1.81 1.91 -13.88
CA TYR A 116 0.63 2.47 -13.23
C TYR A 116 -0.51 1.45 -13.27
N GLY A 117 -0.39 0.44 -12.41
CA GLY A 117 -1.29 -0.70 -12.36
C GLY A 117 -0.74 -1.77 -11.44
N ASN A 118 -1.51 -2.83 -11.28
CA ASN A 118 -1.08 -4.01 -10.53
C ASN A 118 -0.22 -4.92 -11.40
N VAL A 119 0.65 -5.68 -10.74
CA VAL A 119 1.46 -6.73 -11.37
C VAL A 119 1.01 -8.07 -10.81
N LEU A 120 0.60 -9.00 -11.67
CA LEU A 120 0.04 -10.29 -11.28
C LEU A 120 0.71 -11.42 -12.06
N SER A 121 1.27 -12.40 -11.37
CA SER A 121 1.82 -13.61 -12.01
C SER A 121 2.02 -14.73 -11.01
N LYS A 122 2.19 -15.96 -11.49
CA LYS A 122 2.64 -17.07 -10.65
C LYS A 122 4.09 -16.87 -10.18
N HIS A 123 4.96 -16.52 -11.13
CA HIS A 123 6.36 -16.17 -10.88
C HIS A 123 6.65 -14.74 -11.32
N ILE A 124 7.35 -13.96 -10.49
CA ILE A 124 7.82 -12.61 -10.80
C ILE A 124 9.31 -12.52 -10.48
N GLU A 125 10.11 -12.11 -11.47
CA GLU A 125 11.56 -11.93 -11.35
C GLU A 125 11.92 -10.51 -11.78
N ILE A 126 12.51 -9.72 -10.88
CA ILE A 126 12.85 -8.32 -11.10
C ILE A 126 14.36 -8.13 -10.98
N ASP A 127 15.02 -8.20 -12.13
CA ASP A 127 16.45 -7.94 -12.36
C ASP A 127 16.67 -6.65 -13.18
N GLY A 128 15.75 -5.70 -13.05
CA GLY A 128 15.89 -4.37 -13.60
C GLY A 128 15.15 -3.34 -12.76
N PRO A 129 15.54 -2.05 -12.83
CA PRO A 129 14.90 -1.01 -12.04
C PRO A 129 13.41 -0.89 -12.37
N LEU A 130 12.58 -0.95 -11.33
CA LEU A 130 11.13 -1.00 -11.47
C LEU A 130 10.43 -0.04 -10.50
N PHE A 131 9.45 0.69 -11.02
CA PHE A 131 8.50 1.48 -10.24
C PHE A 131 7.08 0.97 -10.50
N VAL A 132 6.40 0.53 -9.45
CA VAL A 132 5.00 0.09 -9.50
C VAL A 132 4.15 1.00 -8.63
N ARG A 133 3.17 1.67 -9.25
CA ARG A 133 2.08 2.37 -8.55
C ARG A 133 0.84 1.50 -8.58
N GLY A 134 0.87 0.48 -7.76
CA GLY A 134 -0.15 -0.55 -7.62
C GLY A 134 0.40 -1.66 -6.74
N ASN A 135 -0.34 -2.76 -6.65
CA ASN A 135 0.05 -3.91 -5.84
C ASN A 135 0.78 -4.95 -6.69
N ILE A 136 1.60 -5.77 -6.03
CA ILE A 136 2.17 -6.98 -6.61
C ILE A 136 1.44 -8.19 -6.01
N TYR A 137 0.87 -9.03 -6.86
CA TYR A 137 0.28 -10.30 -6.46
C TYR A 137 1.05 -11.44 -7.10
N VAL A 138 1.51 -12.38 -6.27
CA VAL A 138 2.28 -13.53 -6.71
C VAL A 138 1.74 -14.81 -6.09
N SER A 139 1.55 -15.88 -6.85
CA SER A 139 1.05 -17.14 -6.27
C SER A 139 2.17 -18.05 -5.77
N ASP A 140 3.34 -18.04 -6.42
CA ASP A 140 4.38 -19.04 -6.16
C ASP A 140 5.73 -18.41 -5.79
N SER A 141 6.29 -17.51 -6.62
CA SER A 141 7.62 -16.96 -6.30
C SER A 141 7.83 -15.51 -6.74
N LEU A 142 8.34 -14.68 -5.82
CA LEU A 142 8.77 -13.31 -6.11
C LEU A 142 10.24 -13.15 -5.78
N ILE A 143 11.03 -12.72 -6.76
CA ILE A 143 12.44 -12.39 -6.61
C ILE A 143 12.64 -10.94 -7.05
N ILE A 144 13.15 -10.11 -6.14
CA ILE A 144 13.55 -8.73 -6.43
C ILE A 144 15.03 -8.57 -6.10
N ASN A 145 15.85 -8.33 -7.11
CA ASN A 145 17.30 -8.13 -6.97
C ASN A 145 17.69 -6.67 -7.22
N GLU A 146 17.00 -6.00 -8.15
CA GLU A 146 17.31 -4.64 -8.56
C GLU A 146 16.41 -3.60 -7.88
N PRO A 147 16.84 -2.32 -7.82
CA PRO A 147 16.10 -1.24 -7.19
C PRO A 147 14.63 -1.19 -7.62
N THR A 148 13.75 -1.47 -6.68
CA THR A 148 12.31 -1.57 -6.96
C THR A 148 11.51 -0.77 -5.95
N PHE A 149 10.64 0.11 -6.44
CA PHE A 149 9.71 0.87 -5.61
C PHE A 149 8.27 0.49 -5.90
N ILE A 150 7.56 0.04 -4.87
CA ILE A 150 6.17 -0.41 -4.94
C ILE A 150 5.35 0.49 -4.03
N ALA A 151 4.61 1.42 -4.64
CA ALA A 151 3.61 2.25 -3.95
C ALA A 151 2.32 1.46 -3.72
N GLY A 152 2.45 0.26 -3.15
CA GLY A 152 1.38 -0.68 -2.89
C GLY A 152 1.83 -1.84 -2.01
N GLU A 153 0.93 -2.79 -1.84
CA GLU A 153 1.16 -4.00 -1.06
C GLU A 153 1.78 -5.09 -1.95
N ILE A 154 2.59 -5.94 -1.33
CA ILE A 154 3.00 -7.23 -1.90
C ILE A 154 2.15 -8.31 -1.23
N ARG A 155 1.47 -9.12 -2.03
CA ARG A 155 0.74 -10.30 -1.57
C ARG A 155 1.24 -11.54 -2.30
N ALA A 156 1.78 -12.46 -1.52
CA ALA A 156 2.39 -13.69 -2.01
C ALA A 156 1.69 -14.92 -1.44
N GLY A 157 1.51 -15.93 -2.29
CA GLY A 157 0.89 -17.19 -1.93
C GLY A 157 -0.63 -17.18 -2.02
N LEU A 158 -1.19 -18.38 -2.03
CA LEU A 158 -2.63 -18.65 -2.04
C LEU A 158 -3.00 -19.48 -0.80
N PRO A 159 -4.27 -19.53 -0.38
CA PRO A 159 -4.67 -20.36 0.76
C PRO A 159 -4.26 -21.84 0.67
N THR A 160 -4.02 -22.33 -0.55
CA THR A 160 -3.65 -23.73 -0.85
C THR A 160 -2.19 -23.91 -1.25
N THR A 161 -1.43 -22.83 -1.40
CA THR A 161 -0.09 -22.88 -2.01
C THR A 161 0.81 -21.85 -1.35
N ASP A 162 1.86 -22.33 -0.71
CA ASP A 162 2.88 -21.47 -0.14
C ASP A 162 3.77 -20.90 -1.23
N ALA A 163 4.11 -19.62 -1.08
CA ALA A 163 5.02 -18.89 -1.94
C ALA A 163 6.40 -18.69 -1.31
N GLU A 164 7.38 -18.46 -2.16
CA GLU A 164 8.74 -18.06 -1.76
C GLU A 164 9.01 -16.63 -2.22
N VAL A 165 9.29 -15.76 -1.27
CA VAL A 165 9.56 -14.34 -1.51
C VAL A 165 11.00 -14.03 -1.12
N PHE A 166 11.80 -13.59 -2.09
CA PHE A 166 13.13 -13.03 -1.88
C PHE A 166 13.13 -11.55 -2.27
N LEU A 167 13.38 -10.67 -1.29
CA LEU A 167 13.45 -9.22 -1.52
C LEU A 167 14.83 -8.68 -1.20
N GLN A 168 15.42 -7.98 -2.16
CA GLN A 168 16.58 -7.14 -2.01
C GLN A 168 16.34 -5.82 -2.75
N ASN A 169 16.87 -4.71 -2.22
CA ASN A 169 16.74 -3.39 -2.84
C ASN A 169 15.27 -2.96 -3.09
N ALA A 170 14.32 -3.43 -2.26
CA ALA A 170 12.90 -3.16 -2.44
C ALA A 170 12.38 -2.14 -1.43
N SER A 171 11.63 -1.15 -1.92
CA SER A 171 10.85 -0.20 -1.12
C SER A 171 9.36 -0.48 -1.34
N PHE A 172 8.63 -0.87 -0.30
CA PHE A 172 7.22 -1.29 -0.40
C PHE A 172 6.36 -0.79 0.77
N ILE A 173 5.03 -0.86 0.65
CA ILE A 173 4.15 -0.45 1.76
C ILE A 173 4.08 -1.55 2.80
N SER A 174 3.64 -2.75 2.43
CA SER A 174 3.50 -3.90 3.31
C SER A 174 3.71 -5.20 2.54
N LEU A 175 4.05 -6.28 3.26
CA LEU A 175 4.24 -7.61 2.69
C LEU A 175 3.40 -8.64 3.44
N TYR A 176 2.57 -9.38 2.70
CA TYR A 176 1.85 -10.53 3.20
C TYR A 176 2.23 -11.74 2.36
N CYS A 177 2.89 -12.72 2.98
CA CYS A 177 3.29 -13.96 2.35
C CYS A 177 2.64 -15.15 3.08
N GLN A 178 1.86 -15.92 2.34
CA GLN A 178 1.55 -17.29 2.69
C GLN A 178 2.72 -18.13 2.18
N GLY A 179 3.64 -18.51 3.07
CA GLY A 179 4.88 -19.21 2.76
C GLY A 179 6.11 -18.57 3.40
N LYS A 180 7.22 -18.61 2.67
CA LYS A 180 8.56 -18.21 3.14
C LYS A 180 8.91 -16.80 2.64
N VAL A 181 9.54 -16.03 3.53
CA VAL A 181 10.10 -14.72 3.20
C VAL A 181 11.58 -14.70 3.55
N GLU A 182 12.42 -14.32 2.59
CA GLU A 182 13.84 -14.02 2.78
C GLU A 182 14.11 -12.56 2.39
N LEU A 183 14.71 -11.83 3.32
CA LEU A 183 14.95 -10.39 3.20
C LEU A 183 16.46 -10.14 3.17
N GLY A 184 16.94 -9.76 1.99
CA GLY A 184 18.30 -9.28 1.78
C GLY A 184 18.48 -7.82 2.20
N PRO A 185 19.55 -7.16 1.74
CA PRO A 185 19.88 -5.81 2.14
C PRO A 185 19.01 -4.75 1.45
N ASN A 186 19.10 -3.52 1.96
CA ASN A 186 18.53 -2.30 1.37
C ASN A 186 17.00 -2.29 1.21
N ASN A 187 16.30 -3.11 1.99
CA ASN A 187 14.84 -3.12 1.99
C ASN A 187 14.29 -1.96 2.84
N THR A 188 13.24 -1.32 2.34
CA THR A 188 12.52 -0.25 3.04
C THR A 188 11.03 -0.54 3.06
N THR A 189 10.39 -0.33 4.21
CA THR A 189 8.93 -0.44 4.34
C THR A 189 8.31 0.85 4.87
N LEU A 190 7.11 1.19 4.37
CA LEU A 190 6.32 2.31 4.90
C LEU A 190 5.37 1.87 6.02
N ALA A 191 4.88 0.64 5.96
CA ALA A 191 4.15 0.00 7.04
C ALA A 191 5.02 -1.08 7.67
N PRO A 192 5.26 -1.06 8.98
CA PRO A 192 6.07 -2.09 9.63
C PRO A 192 5.22 -3.34 9.88
N VAL A 193 4.65 -3.92 8.82
CA VAL A 193 3.92 -5.20 8.87
C VAL A 193 4.42 -6.07 7.73
N LEU A 194 5.17 -7.10 8.11
CA LEU A 194 5.48 -8.23 7.25
C LEU A 194 4.94 -9.50 7.91
N VAL A 195 4.26 -10.32 7.13
CA VAL A 195 3.68 -11.59 7.59
C VAL A 195 4.19 -12.72 6.70
N GLY A 196 4.72 -13.77 7.32
CA GLY A 196 5.06 -15.04 6.69
C GLY A 196 4.35 -16.17 7.43
N THR A 197 3.77 -17.15 6.74
CA THR A 197 3.12 -18.28 7.44
C THR A 197 4.06 -19.43 7.75
N ASP A 198 5.14 -19.61 6.98
CA ASP A 198 6.13 -20.66 7.23
C ASP A 198 7.39 -20.11 7.92
N GLN A 199 8.03 -19.08 7.34
CA GLN A 199 9.19 -18.44 7.94
C GLN A 199 9.36 -17.00 7.46
N ILE A 200 10.03 -16.19 8.30
CA ILE A 200 10.68 -14.95 7.89
C ILE A 200 12.17 -15.10 8.25
N LYS A 201 13.04 -14.96 7.26
CA LYS A 201 14.49 -14.99 7.40
C LYS A 201 15.05 -13.66 6.91
N MET A 202 16.05 -13.14 7.60
CA MET A 202 16.79 -11.97 7.17
C MET A 202 18.25 -12.35 6.94
N GLU A 203 18.97 -11.53 6.19
CA GLU A 203 20.43 -11.61 6.19
C GLU A 203 20.96 -11.28 7.60
N LYS A 204 22.12 -11.85 7.97
CA LYS A 204 22.77 -11.58 9.25
C LYS A 204 23.01 -10.07 9.42
N ASP A 205 22.63 -9.53 10.58
CA ASP A 205 22.65 -8.09 10.87
C ASP A 205 21.77 -7.25 9.92
N GLY A 206 20.88 -7.92 9.18
CA GLY A 206 19.96 -7.33 8.24
C GLY A 206 18.99 -6.37 8.92
N LYS A 207 18.86 -5.19 8.33
CA LYS A 207 17.95 -4.14 8.79
C LYS A 207 17.05 -3.72 7.65
N ILE A 208 15.75 -3.76 7.88
CA ILE A 208 14.76 -3.15 6.97
C ILE A 208 14.49 -1.76 7.51
N ARG A 209 14.77 -0.74 6.72
CA ARG A 209 14.43 0.63 7.10
C ARG A 209 12.91 0.79 7.15
N VAL A 210 12.41 1.39 8.20
CA VAL A 210 11.01 1.82 8.30
C VAL A 210 10.96 3.33 8.08
N ILE A 211 10.22 3.77 7.06
CA ILE A 211 10.04 5.20 6.80
C ILE A 211 9.10 5.76 7.87
N ILE A 212 9.64 6.66 8.68
CA ILE A 212 8.92 7.42 9.69
C ILE A 212 9.00 8.92 9.39
N ASP A 213 8.29 9.74 10.17
CA ASP A 213 8.28 11.21 10.07
C ASP A 213 9.67 11.83 9.96
N ARG A 214 10.67 11.28 10.67
CA ARG A 214 12.06 11.79 10.58
C ARG A 214 12.63 11.64 9.18
N CYS A 215 12.37 10.52 8.51
CA CYS A 215 12.80 10.31 7.12
C CYS A 215 12.06 11.25 6.16
N LEU A 216 10.76 11.46 6.38
CA LEU A 216 9.93 12.34 5.54
C LEU A 216 10.30 13.82 5.68
N ASN A 217 10.74 14.23 6.87
CA ASN A 217 11.14 15.62 7.18
C ASN A 217 12.66 15.82 7.21
N CYS A 218 13.43 14.87 6.68
CA CYS A 218 14.88 14.91 6.75
C CYS A 218 15.43 16.11 5.96
N LYS A 219 16.14 17.01 6.65
CA LYS A 219 16.73 18.23 6.06
C LYS A 219 18.02 17.98 5.28
N LEU A 220 18.53 16.75 5.27
CA LEU A 220 19.79 16.38 4.62
C LEU A 220 19.69 16.31 3.08
N ASN A 221 18.69 16.97 2.46
CA ASN A 221 18.51 17.06 1.01
C ASN A 221 18.52 15.70 0.30
N SER A 222 17.82 14.69 0.83
CA SER A 222 17.52 13.52 0.02
C SER A 222 16.36 13.87 -0.92
N PRO A 223 16.57 13.98 -2.25
CA PRO A 223 15.50 14.33 -3.18
C PRO A 223 14.40 13.26 -3.26
N ASN A 224 14.67 12.06 -2.74
CA ASN A 224 13.70 10.98 -2.64
C ASN A 224 13.92 10.19 -1.33
N PRO A 225 13.10 10.38 -0.28
CA PRO A 225 13.26 9.66 0.99
C PRO A 225 13.12 8.14 0.83
N PHE A 226 12.38 7.67 -0.18
CA PHE A 226 12.22 6.25 -0.50
C PHE A 226 13.49 5.62 -1.09
N LEU A 227 14.38 6.44 -1.64
CA LEU A 227 15.68 6.04 -2.19
C LEU A 227 16.82 6.83 -1.54
N CYS A 228 16.74 7.07 -0.21
CA CYS A 228 17.74 7.90 0.46
C CYS A 228 19.17 7.36 0.23
N PRO A 229 20.06 8.10 -0.46
CA PRO A 229 21.41 7.63 -0.75
C PRO A 229 22.22 7.34 0.51
N LEU A 230 22.06 8.16 1.57
CA LEU A 230 22.72 7.94 2.84
C LEU A 230 22.37 6.58 3.46
N TYR A 231 21.12 6.13 3.33
CA TYR A 231 20.73 4.80 3.81
C TYR A 231 21.32 3.70 2.93
N LEU A 232 21.23 3.85 1.60
CA LEU A 232 21.77 2.88 0.64
C LEU A 232 23.30 2.74 0.75
N GLU A 233 23.99 3.81 1.13
CA GLU A 233 25.44 3.83 1.39
C GLU A 233 25.82 3.42 2.83
N GLY A 234 24.84 3.08 3.68
CA GLY A 234 25.09 2.71 5.08
C GLY A 234 25.55 3.86 5.99
N LYS A 235 25.38 5.11 5.56
CA LYS A 235 25.82 6.34 6.27
C LYS A 235 24.68 7.02 7.06
N CYS A 236 23.44 6.58 6.92
CA CYS A 236 22.32 7.13 7.67
C CYS A 236 22.28 6.48 9.06
N GLU A 237 22.43 7.24 10.13
CA GLU A 237 22.31 6.72 11.50
C GLU A 237 20.93 6.98 12.12
N GLU A 238 20.15 7.89 11.52
CA GLU A 238 18.89 8.37 12.08
C GLU A 238 17.65 7.76 11.41
N PHE A 239 17.56 6.42 11.39
CA PHE A 239 16.39 5.73 10.86
C PHE A 239 15.89 4.63 11.80
N GLU A 240 14.57 4.43 11.81
CA GLU A 240 13.95 3.28 12.47
C GLU A 240 14.09 2.05 11.59
N PHE A 241 14.27 0.88 12.21
CA PHE A 241 14.46 -0.35 11.47
C PHE A 241 13.80 -1.56 12.14
N LEU A 242 13.45 -2.53 11.30
CA LEU A 242 13.11 -3.88 11.69
C LEU A 242 14.35 -4.76 11.57
N SER A 243 14.54 -5.65 12.54
CA SER A 243 15.65 -6.62 12.62
C SER A 243 15.13 -8.03 12.90
N GLU A 244 15.99 -9.03 12.91
CA GLU A 244 15.62 -10.40 13.28
C GLU A 244 15.00 -10.48 14.69
N ASN A 245 15.43 -9.62 15.61
CA ASN A 245 14.88 -9.53 16.97
C ASN A 245 13.44 -8.98 17.01
N ASP A 246 12.93 -8.47 15.89
CA ASP A 246 11.55 -8.01 15.73
C ASP A 246 10.61 -9.10 15.18
N ILE A 247 11.14 -10.29 14.89
CA ILE A 247 10.36 -11.44 14.43
C ILE A 247 9.73 -12.13 15.64
N TYR A 248 8.42 -12.31 15.63
CA TYR A 248 7.70 -13.12 16.62
C TYR A 248 6.70 -14.06 15.96
N LYS A 249 6.40 -15.17 16.64
CA LYS A 249 5.46 -16.19 16.15
C LYS A 249 4.15 -16.11 16.92
N TYR A 250 3.02 -16.02 16.23
CA TYR A 250 1.68 -16.04 16.82
C TYR A 250 0.71 -16.85 15.96
N LYS A 251 -0.02 -17.78 16.59
CA LYS A 251 -0.98 -18.70 15.91
C LYS A 251 -0.39 -19.36 14.65
N GLY A 252 0.84 -19.84 14.74
CA GLY A 252 1.54 -20.51 13.64
C GLY A 252 2.08 -19.59 12.56
N LYS A 253 1.89 -18.27 12.64
CA LYS A 253 2.39 -17.29 11.67
C LYS A 253 3.55 -16.49 12.25
N TYR A 254 4.45 -16.05 11.40
CA TYR A 254 5.57 -15.19 11.70
C TYR A 254 5.22 -13.76 11.33
N PHE A 255 5.48 -12.85 12.26
CA PHE A 255 5.24 -11.43 12.11
C PHE A 255 6.56 -10.71 12.33
N LEU A 256 6.89 -9.81 11.42
CA LEU A 256 7.97 -8.85 11.59
C LEU A 256 7.34 -7.46 11.61
N ASN A 257 7.33 -6.85 12.79
CA ASN A 257 6.51 -5.67 13.04
C ASN A 257 7.13 -4.80 14.15
N LEU A 258 6.93 -3.48 14.07
CA LEU A 258 7.36 -2.51 15.11
C LEU A 258 6.27 -2.17 16.13
N TYR A 259 5.03 -2.64 15.96
CA TYR A 259 3.89 -2.39 16.86
C TYR A 259 4.15 -2.79 18.30
N TRP A 260 4.96 -3.81 18.57
CA TRP A 260 5.32 -4.16 19.95
C TRP A 260 6.32 -3.17 20.58
N ARG A 261 7.10 -2.45 19.75
CA ARG A 261 7.92 -1.29 20.14
C ARG A 261 7.15 0.03 20.03
N ALA A 262 5.91 0.03 19.52
CA ALA A 262 5.38 1.21 18.86
C ALA A 262 5.01 2.35 19.80
N ASN A 263 5.76 3.43 19.60
CA ASN A 263 5.29 4.78 19.76
C ASN A 263 4.02 5.01 18.88
N TYR A 264 2.99 5.66 19.44
CA TYR A 264 1.75 6.03 18.74
C TYR A 264 1.97 6.67 17.37
N LYS A 265 3.11 7.34 17.16
CA LYS A 265 3.53 7.94 15.88
C LYS A 265 3.67 6.92 14.74
N ILE A 266 4.17 5.71 15.02
CA ILE A 266 4.36 4.67 14.00
C ILE A 266 2.99 4.16 13.51
N ILE A 267 2.06 3.96 14.46
CA ILE A 267 0.68 3.56 14.17
C ILE A 267 -0.03 4.63 13.33
N ALA A 268 0.08 5.89 13.76
CA ALA A 268 -0.49 7.03 13.04
C ALA A 268 0.08 7.16 11.62
N ASN A 269 1.40 7.01 11.46
CA ASN A 269 2.05 7.03 10.16
C ASN A 269 1.54 5.90 9.24
N HIS A 270 1.33 4.69 9.77
CA HIS A 270 0.72 3.61 9.00
C HIS A 270 -0.69 3.97 8.49
N PHE A 271 -1.54 4.51 9.37
CA PHE A 271 -2.88 4.97 8.97
C PHE A 271 -2.82 6.09 7.92
N LEU A 272 -1.92 7.06 8.10
CA LEU A 272 -1.71 8.16 7.17
C LEU A 272 -1.28 7.63 5.80
N MET A 273 -0.29 6.73 5.74
CA MET A 273 0.19 6.17 4.48
C MET A 273 -0.89 5.38 3.75
N ASN A 274 -1.70 4.59 4.47
CA ASN A 274 -2.86 3.91 3.89
C ASN A 274 -3.90 4.90 3.33
N GLN A 275 -4.15 6.02 4.00
CA GLN A 275 -5.08 7.06 3.52
C GLN A 275 -4.53 7.77 2.29
N ILE A 276 -3.25 8.14 2.30
CA ILE A 276 -2.56 8.73 1.14
C ILE A 276 -2.67 7.77 -0.05
N GLN A 277 -2.33 6.49 0.12
CA GLN A 277 -2.44 5.49 -0.93
C GLN A 277 -3.87 5.39 -1.51
N ARG A 278 -4.90 5.35 -0.65
CA ARG A 278 -6.31 5.33 -1.08
C ARG A 278 -6.71 6.56 -1.87
N ASN A 279 -6.31 7.74 -1.43
CA ASN A 279 -6.66 9.01 -2.08
C ASN A 279 -5.92 9.19 -3.41
N VAL A 280 -4.65 8.82 -3.44
CA VAL A 280 -3.80 8.73 -4.64
C VAL A 280 -4.44 7.79 -5.68
N TYR A 281 -4.95 6.63 -5.25
CA TYR A 281 -5.65 5.69 -6.13
C TYR A 281 -6.97 6.27 -6.68
N LYS A 282 -7.79 6.90 -5.83
CA LYS A 282 -9.06 7.52 -6.24
C LYS A 282 -8.86 8.62 -7.30
N ARG A 283 -7.91 9.54 -7.07
CA ARG A 283 -7.63 10.65 -8.01
C ARG A 283 -7.16 10.14 -9.37
N LEU A 284 -6.30 9.11 -9.38
CA LEU A 284 -5.86 8.52 -10.64
C LEU A 284 -6.98 7.86 -11.41
N ARG A 285 -7.84 7.09 -10.73
CA ARG A 285 -8.97 6.43 -11.40
C ARG A 285 -9.85 7.46 -12.10
N ALA A 286 -10.05 8.63 -11.48
CA ALA A 286 -10.76 9.76 -12.08
C ALA A 286 -10.00 10.37 -13.28
N GLN A 287 -8.66 10.50 -13.21
CA GLN A 287 -7.84 11.00 -14.32
C GLN A 287 -7.76 10.01 -15.49
N THR A 288 -7.61 8.71 -15.25
CA THR A 288 -7.63 7.66 -16.29
C THR A 288 -8.99 7.53 -16.95
N ALA A 289 -10.07 7.92 -16.27
CA ALA A 289 -11.40 7.99 -16.86
C ALA A 289 -11.56 9.19 -17.82
N SER A 290 -10.68 10.19 -17.75
CA SER A 290 -10.78 11.44 -18.54
C SER A 290 -9.77 11.56 -19.70
N THR A 291 -8.99 10.52 -20.04
CA THR A 291 -7.84 10.67 -20.95
C THR A 291 -8.20 10.67 -22.44
N SER A 292 -8.34 11.87 -23.00
CA SER A 292 -8.07 12.20 -24.41
C SER A 292 -6.72 12.93 -24.60
N THR A 293 -5.91 13.09 -23.55
CA THR A 293 -4.73 13.98 -23.53
C THR A 293 -3.51 13.34 -22.87
N ILE A 294 -3.07 12.18 -23.36
CA ILE A 294 -1.88 11.47 -22.83
C ILE A 294 -0.55 12.05 -23.38
N GLY A 295 -0.60 12.93 -24.40
CA GLY A 295 0.58 13.39 -25.14
C GLY A 295 1.53 14.37 -24.46
N THR A 296 1.28 14.86 -23.24
CA THR A 296 2.04 15.98 -22.64
C THR A 296 2.45 15.78 -21.18
N TYR A 297 2.56 14.55 -20.70
CA TYR A 297 3.05 14.31 -19.34
C TYR A 297 4.56 14.60 -19.22
N ASN A 298 4.90 15.75 -18.65
CA ASN A 298 6.26 16.07 -18.23
C ASN A 298 6.60 15.23 -16.98
N TYR A 299 7.45 14.21 -17.17
CA TYR A 299 7.86 13.23 -16.16
C TYR A 299 8.36 13.83 -14.85
N LYS A 300 9.16 14.91 -14.91
CA LYS A 300 9.64 15.62 -13.70
C LYS A 300 8.48 16.26 -12.94
N ASN A 301 7.49 16.79 -13.66
CA ASN A 301 6.31 17.38 -13.05
C ASN A 301 5.39 16.30 -12.47
N LEU A 302 5.30 15.11 -13.06
CA LEU A 302 4.49 14.02 -12.50
C LEU A 302 5.09 13.48 -11.20
N LEU A 303 6.40 13.21 -11.15
CA LEU A 303 7.08 12.81 -9.91
C LEU A 303 7.01 13.91 -8.84
N LYS A 304 7.24 15.18 -9.25
CA LYS A 304 7.11 16.33 -8.36
C LYS A 304 5.67 16.56 -7.92
N GLN A 305 4.68 16.32 -8.77
CA GLN A 305 3.25 16.40 -8.45
C GLN A 305 2.84 15.25 -7.54
N MET A 306 3.35 14.05 -7.73
CA MET A 306 3.13 12.92 -6.82
C MET A 306 3.77 13.17 -5.46
N TYR A 307 4.99 13.68 -5.43
CA TYR A 307 5.68 14.12 -4.22
C TYR A 307 4.92 15.28 -3.55
N ASN A 308 4.48 16.26 -4.32
CA ASN A 308 3.65 17.37 -3.84
C ASN A 308 2.26 16.89 -3.41
N ASP A 309 1.68 15.86 -4.02
CA ASP A 309 0.39 15.28 -3.60
C ASP A 309 0.57 14.51 -2.28
N LEU A 310 1.70 13.81 -2.11
CA LEU A 310 2.14 13.20 -0.86
C LEU A 310 2.39 14.25 0.23
N LEU A 311 2.99 15.41 -0.11
CA LEU A 311 3.32 16.51 0.82
C LEU A 311 2.21 17.54 1.02
N SER A 312 1.25 17.66 0.10
CA SER A 312 0.11 18.62 0.16
C SER A 312 -1.07 18.05 0.91
N PHE A 313 -1.04 16.77 1.28
CA PHE A 313 -1.76 16.36 2.46
C PHE A 313 -1.22 17.19 3.62
N PRO A 314 -2.08 17.94 4.35
CA PRO A 314 -1.63 18.69 5.50
C PRO A 314 -1.22 17.68 6.57
N VAL A 315 0.04 17.22 6.52
CA VAL A 315 0.76 16.56 7.61
C VAL A 315 1.14 17.67 8.59
N SER A 316 0.15 18.42 9.03
CA SER A 316 0.25 19.18 10.25
C SER A 316 0.24 18.13 11.34
N THR A 317 1.37 17.95 12.03
CA THR A 317 1.47 17.13 13.24
C THR A 317 0.31 17.43 14.19
N LYS A 318 -0.13 18.69 14.26
CA LYS A 318 -1.32 19.11 15.00
C LYS A 318 -2.63 18.47 14.50
N TYR A 319 -2.86 18.33 13.19
CA TYR A 319 -4.06 17.66 12.67
C TYR A 319 -4.03 16.15 12.94
N ILE A 320 -2.85 15.53 12.83
CA ILE A 320 -2.67 14.12 13.16
C ILE A 320 -2.88 13.90 14.67
N ASP A 321 -2.32 14.76 15.51
CA ASP A 321 -2.51 14.73 16.96
C ASP A 321 -3.99 14.95 17.32
N GLU A 322 -4.66 15.95 16.75
CA GLU A 322 -6.09 16.20 16.94
C GLU A 322 -6.95 14.99 16.48
N TRP A 323 -6.60 14.38 15.35
CA TRP A 323 -7.29 13.19 14.85
C TRP A 323 -7.06 11.96 15.74
N ILE A 324 -5.83 11.74 16.22
CA ILE A 324 -5.50 10.68 17.18
C ILE A 324 -6.27 10.91 18.49
N GLN A 325 -6.27 12.12 19.03
CA GLN A 325 -7.02 12.46 20.25
C GLN A 325 -8.51 12.22 20.07
N LYS A 326 -9.07 12.62 18.93
CA LYS A 326 -10.47 12.35 18.59
C LYS A 326 -10.76 10.84 18.55
N LYS A 327 -9.90 10.04 17.91
CA LYS A 327 -10.09 8.58 17.85
C LYS A 327 -9.91 7.89 19.20
N LEU A 328 -9.00 8.36 20.04
CA LEU A 328 -8.85 7.88 21.41
C LEU A 328 -10.10 8.19 22.24
N GLN A 329 -10.69 9.38 22.06
CA GLN A 329 -11.93 9.77 22.72
C GLN A 329 -13.12 8.92 22.28
N GLU A 330 -13.29 8.70 20.96
CA GLU A 330 -14.34 7.81 20.42
C GLU A 330 -14.24 6.39 21.00
N VAL A 331 -13.01 5.87 21.19
CA VAL A 331 -12.79 4.53 21.79
C VAL A 331 -13.10 4.53 23.29
N LYS A 332 -12.73 5.59 24.03
CA LYS A 332 -13.07 5.73 25.44
C LYS A 332 -14.58 5.79 25.65
N GLU A 333 -15.30 6.57 24.84
CA GLU A 333 -16.77 6.67 24.91
C GLU A 333 -17.44 5.33 24.61
N LYS A 334 -16.97 4.59 23.61
CA LYS A 334 -17.48 3.24 23.32
C LYS A 334 -17.27 2.27 24.49
N ARG A 335 -16.10 2.33 25.15
CA ARG A 335 -15.84 1.52 26.35
C ARG A 335 -16.72 1.92 27.52
N LEU A 336 -16.95 3.21 27.72
CA LEU A 336 -17.83 3.70 28.78
C LEU A 336 -19.27 3.26 28.56
N LYS A 337 -19.76 3.33 27.30
CA LYS A 337 -21.09 2.82 26.93
C LYS A 337 -21.20 1.32 27.16
N ALA A 338 -20.19 0.54 26.76
CA ALA A 338 -20.17 -0.91 27.01
C ALA A 338 -20.24 -1.23 28.51
N LYS A 339 -19.45 -0.55 29.34
CA LYS A 339 -19.50 -0.73 30.80
C LYS A 339 -20.83 -0.34 31.43
N LYS A 340 -21.50 0.71 30.92
CA LYS A 340 -22.83 1.10 31.40
C LYS A 340 -23.89 0.05 31.06
N ILE A 341 -23.78 -0.58 29.89
CA ILE A 341 -24.67 -1.67 29.49
C ILE A 341 -24.44 -2.89 30.40
N GLU A 342 -23.17 -3.27 30.61
CA GLU A 342 -22.80 -4.39 31.49
C GLU A 342 -23.29 -4.18 32.93
N ALA A 343 -23.14 -2.97 33.49
CA ALA A 343 -23.65 -2.65 34.81
C ALA A 343 -25.19 -2.67 34.90
N LEU A 344 -25.90 -2.25 33.84
CA LEU A 344 -27.37 -2.32 33.80
C LEU A 344 -27.85 -3.77 33.73
N GLU A 345 -27.18 -4.61 32.92
CA GLU A 345 -27.48 -6.05 32.83
C GLU A 345 -27.24 -6.76 34.19
N GLU A 346 -26.19 -6.39 34.93
CA GLU A 346 -25.94 -6.89 36.28
C GLU A 346 -27.02 -6.44 37.29
N THR A 347 -27.53 -5.21 37.15
CA THR A 347 -28.57 -4.67 38.06
C THR A 347 -29.96 -5.26 37.76
N GLU A 348 -30.27 -5.52 36.49
CA GLU A 348 -31.51 -6.21 36.09
C GLU A 348 -31.51 -7.67 36.57
N GLN A 349 -30.38 -8.37 36.50
CA GLN A 349 -30.26 -9.72 37.05
C GLN A 349 -30.43 -9.77 38.57
N SER A 350 -29.84 -8.82 39.31
CA SER A 350 -30.00 -8.79 40.76
C SER A 350 -31.43 -8.44 41.20
N THR A 351 -32.16 -7.63 40.42
CA THR A 351 -33.56 -7.29 40.71
C THR A 351 -34.54 -8.41 40.34
N GLU A 352 -34.24 -9.21 39.32
CA GLU A 352 -35.00 -10.44 39.04
C GLU A 352 -34.77 -11.51 40.13
N GLU A 353 -33.53 -11.69 40.62
CA GLU A 353 -33.23 -12.60 41.73
C GLU A 353 -33.88 -12.16 43.06
N GLU A 354 -33.92 -10.86 43.36
CA GLU A 354 -34.64 -10.32 44.53
C GLU A 354 -36.17 -10.42 44.38
N GLN A 355 -36.71 -10.31 43.17
CA GLN A 355 -38.15 -10.54 42.92
C GLN A 355 -38.55 -12.01 43.03
N GLU A 356 -37.68 -12.94 42.64
CA GLU A 356 -37.91 -14.37 42.87
C GLU A 356 -37.85 -14.72 44.37
N GLN A 357 -36.90 -14.14 45.13
CA GLN A 357 -36.84 -14.34 46.59
C GLN A 357 -38.02 -13.71 47.35
N THR A 358 -38.46 -12.51 46.98
CA THR A 358 -39.64 -11.86 47.62
C THR A 358 -40.98 -12.49 47.23
N THR A 359 -41.01 -13.31 46.18
CA THR A 359 -42.19 -14.13 45.85
C THR A 359 -42.23 -15.44 46.65
N GLU A 360 -41.07 -15.96 47.07
CA GLU A 360 -41.00 -17.11 48.01
C GLU A 360 -41.18 -16.70 49.49
N GLU A 361 -40.81 -15.48 49.89
CA GLU A 361 -40.93 -15.02 51.29
C GLU A 361 -42.23 -14.27 51.62
N ARG A 362 -43.21 -14.21 50.69
CA ARG A 362 -44.56 -13.68 50.99
C ARG A 362 -45.47 -14.72 51.69
N GLU A 363 -44.86 -15.52 52.56
CA GLU A 363 -45.47 -16.25 53.67
C GLU A 363 -44.55 -16.14 54.90
N GLU A 364 -44.32 -14.93 55.43
CA GLU A 364 -44.26 -14.64 56.88
C GLU A 364 -43.88 -13.17 57.14
N GLU A 365 -44.53 -12.59 58.14
CA GLU A 365 -44.35 -11.21 58.61
C GLU A 365 -42.96 -10.98 59.22
N GLN A 366 -42.34 -9.81 59.00
CA GLN A 366 -41.87 -8.91 60.09
C GLN A 366 -41.16 -7.63 59.61
N GLU A 367 -41.31 -6.59 60.43
CA GLU A 367 -40.69 -5.25 60.36
C GLU A 367 -39.16 -5.28 60.53
N ILE A 368 -38.43 -4.51 59.71
CA ILE A 368 -37.07 -4.03 60.03
C ILE A 368 -36.87 -2.60 59.49
N GLU A 369 -36.51 -1.67 60.39
CA GLU A 369 -36.02 -0.31 60.11
C GLU A 369 -34.59 -0.33 59.55
N PHE A 370 -34.25 0.58 58.61
CA PHE A 370 -32.87 0.85 58.22
C PHE A 370 -32.54 2.35 58.22
N GLU A 371 -31.38 2.67 58.79
CA GLU A 371 -30.75 4.00 58.88
C GLU A 371 -30.22 4.50 57.53
N GLU A 372 -30.38 5.81 57.28
CA GLU A 372 -29.79 6.53 56.14
C GLU A 372 -28.27 6.66 56.26
N VAL A 373 -27.55 6.33 55.18
CA VAL A 373 -26.16 6.76 54.96
C VAL A 373 -26.12 7.66 53.73
N THR A 374 -25.96 8.96 53.95
CA THR A 374 -25.65 9.95 52.90
C THR A 374 -24.14 9.98 52.63
N VAL A 375 -23.74 9.77 51.37
CA VAL A 375 -22.38 10.05 50.89
C VAL A 375 -22.44 11.28 49.97
N ASP A 376 -21.71 12.32 50.36
CA ASP A 376 -21.65 13.62 49.69
C ASP A 376 -20.60 13.58 48.55
N THR A 377 -21.04 13.83 47.31
CA THR A 377 -20.17 13.95 46.12
C THR A 377 -20.35 15.29 45.41
N GLY A 378 -20.80 16.34 46.13
CA GLY A 378 -21.29 17.58 45.52
C GLY A 378 -20.28 18.48 44.82
N GLU A 379 -18.97 18.42 45.13
CA GLU A 379 -18.05 19.49 44.69
C GLU A 379 -17.19 19.16 43.45
N GLU A 380 -16.93 17.89 43.12
CA GLU A 380 -16.06 17.55 41.96
C GLU A 380 -16.81 17.49 40.61
N GLU A 381 -18.13 17.27 40.59
CA GLU A 381 -18.91 17.22 39.34
C GLU A 381 -19.26 18.62 38.78
N GLU A 382 -19.35 19.64 39.62
CA GLU A 382 -19.64 21.01 39.17
C GLU A 382 -18.44 21.69 38.51
N GLU A 383 -17.21 21.46 38.98
CA GLU A 383 -16.00 22.01 38.35
C GLU A 383 -15.76 21.44 36.94
N LEU A 384 -16.05 20.15 36.74
CA LEU A 384 -15.92 19.50 35.43
C LEU A 384 -16.97 19.96 34.42
N LYS A 385 -18.20 20.23 34.86
CA LYS A 385 -19.25 20.80 33.99
C LYS A 385 -18.94 22.24 33.57
N GLN A 386 -18.40 23.05 34.47
CA GLN A 386 -18.07 24.45 34.16
C GLN A 386 -16.94 24.55 33.11
N LEU A 387 -15.94 23.65 33.17
CA LEU A 387 -14.86 23.59 32.18
C LEU A 387 -15.35 23.20 30.77
N ASP A 388 -16.30 22.27 30.66
CA ASP A 388 -16.85 21.84 29.37
C ASP A 388 -17.75 22.92 28.73
N ASP A 389 -18.56 23.60 29.54
CA ASP A 389 -19.46 24.66 29.04
C ASP A 389 -18.69 25.91 28.58
N GLU A 390 -17.57 26.25 29.25
CA GLU A 390 -16.73 27.37 28.85
C GLU A 390 -15.95 27.08 27.56
N LEU A 391 -15.50 25.83 27.39
CA LEU A 391 -14.84 25.38 26.15
C LEU A 391 -15.80 25.39 24.96
N PHE A 392 -17.07 24.97 25.17
CA PHE A 392 -18.10 24.96 24.15
C PHE A 392 -18.47 26.38 23.68
N LYS A 393 -18.61 27.33 24.62
CA LYS A 393 -18.84 28.75 24.30
C LYS A 393 -17.69 29.40 23.52
N GLN A 394 -16.44 29.04 23.82
CA GLN A 394 -15.28 29.53 23.07
C GLN A 394 -15.24 29.01 21.63
N LEU A 395 -15.74 27.79 21.40
CA LEU A 395 -15.86 27.18 20.07
C LEU A 395 -17.00 27.79 19.25
N GLU A 396 -18.17 28.02 19.86
CA GLU A 396 -19.30 28.68 19.18
C GLU A 396 -18.97 30.12 18.76
N ASN A 397 -18.24 30.87 19.60
CA ASN A 397 -17.81 32.23 19.25
C ASN A 397 -16.74 32.28 18.15
N LYS A 398 -15.97 31.21 17.94
CA LYS A 398 -14.98 31.12 16.85
C LYS A 398 -15.57 30.62 15.53
N LEU A 399 -16.78 30.04 15.55
CA LEU A 399 -17.43 29.44 14.39
C LEU A 399 -18.51 30.31 13.75
N LYS A 400 -18.79 31.49 14.31
CA LYS A 400 -19.59 32.51 13.61
C LYS A 400 -18.72 33.21 12.57
N PHE A 401 -18.77 32.69 11.35
CA PHE A 401 -18.38 33.44 10.16
C PHE A 401 -19.52 34.41 9.84
N ASP A 402 -19.19 35.69 9.66
CA ASP A 402 -20.09 36.71 9.12
C ASP A 402 -20.62 36.26 7.74
N ASP A 403 -21.95 36.37 7.57
CA ASP A 403 -22.70 36.06 6.33
C ASP A 403 -22.19 36.82 5.09
#